data_AF-A0A6J4J318-F1
#
_entry.id   AF-A0A6J4J318-F1
#
_cell.length_a   1.000
_cell.length_b   1.000
_cell.length_c   1.000
_cell.angle_alpha   90.00
_cell.angle_beta   90.00
_cell.angle_gamma   90.00
#
_symmetry.space_group_name_H-M   'P 1'
#
loop_
_entity.id
_entity.type
_entity.pdbx_description
1 polymer ?
#
loop_
_entity_poly.entity_id
_entity_poly.type
_entity_poly.pdbx_seq_one_letter_code
_entity_poly.pdbx_strand_id
1 'polypeptide(L)'
;MECSALALRELGTTIDLHGGGNDLIFPHHESERAQSEAATGEPFVRHWMHVGMVSLGGVKMSKSLGNLVFVSELLKEWEPDAVRLAILAHHYRGGFDWGDWLMPAAAERLDRWRAAGQGEAALDDVRNALDDDLDTPTALAVIDDAAAAGHGVFEAASLLGLALT
;
A
#
# COMPACT_ATOMS: atom_id res chain seq x y z
N MET A 1 6.54 11.83 21.44
CA MET A 1 6.40 11.41 22.85
C MET A 1 5.33 10.33 22.95
N GLU A 2 4.10 10.58 22.47
CA GLU A 2 3.01 9.59 22.54
C GLU A 2 3.35 8.27 21.83
N CYS A 3 3.78 8.30 20.57
CA CYS A 3 4.12 7.08 19.82
C CYS A 3 5.28 6.29 20.44
N SER A 4 6.35 6.96 20.91
CA SER A 4 7.44 6.32 21.67
C SER A 4 6.93 5.60 22.91
N ALA A 5 6.11 6.27 23.74
CA ALA A 5 5.60 5.67 24.97
C ALA A 5 4.71 4.46 24.71
N LEU A 6 3.87 4.51 23.67
CA LEU A 6 3.01 3.40 23.26
C LEU A 6 3.83 2.23 22.70
N ALA A 7 4.78 2.49 21.81
CA ALA A 7 5.64 1.46 21.24
C ALA A 7 6.43 0.72 22.32
N LEU A 8 7.05 1.45 23.25
CA LEU A 8 7.81 0.86 24.35
C LEU A 8 6.92 0.01 25.29
N ARG A 9 5.68 0.44 25.52
CA ARG A 9 4.73 -0.29 26.38
C ARG A 9 4.24 -1.59 25.74
N GLU A 10 3.90 -1.55 24.46
CA GLU A 10 3.20 -2.65 23.78
C GLU A 10 4.13 -3.61 23.06
N LEU A 11 5.24 -3.12 22.51
CA LEU A 11 6.10 -3.87 21.58
C LEU A 11 7.51 -4.11 22.13
N GLY A 12 7.87 -3.46 23.24
CA GLY A 12 9.19 -3.56 23.86
C GLY A 12 10.15 -2.45 23.41
N THR A 13 11.42 -2.59 23.79
CA THR A 13 12.45 -1.54 23.63
C THR A 13 13.01 -1.43 22.22
N THR A 14 13.07 -2.55 21.50
CA THR A 14 13.46 -2.62 20.08
C THR A 14 12.36 -3.32 19.29
N ILE A 15 11.89 -2.69 18.20
CA ILE A 15 10.90 -3.24 17.29
C ILE A 15 11.49 -3.56 15.92
N ASP A 16 10.97 -4.59 15.25
CA ASP A 16 11.49 -5.02 13.94
C ASP A 16 11.15 -4.03 12.82
N LEU A 17 9.91 -3.55 12.79
CA LEU A 17 9.36 -2.70 11.73
C LEU A 17 8.56 -1.54 12.31
N HIS A 18 8.81 -0.33 11.83
CA HIS A 18 8.00 0.87 12.13
C HIS A 18 7.67 1.62 10.84
N GLY A 19 6.39 1.89 10.62
CA GLY A 19 5.88 2.43 9.37
C GLY A 19 5.25 3.82 9.50
N GLY A 20 5.23 4.60 8.43
CA GLY A 20 4.43 5.82 8.35
C GLY A 20 4.50 6.51 6.98
N GLY A 21 3.88 7.67 6.84
CA GLY A 21 4.10 8.53 5.66
C GLY A 21 5.54 9.04 5.59
N ASN A 22 6.05 9.33 4.39
CA ASN A 22 7.39 9.91 4.24
C ASN A 22 7.52 11.29 4.91
N ASP A 23 6.40 11.99 5.14
CA ASP A 23 6.34 13.24 5.88
C ASP A 23 6.55 13.06 7.38
N LEU A 24 6.46 11.83 7.88
CA LEU A 24 6.76 11.49 9.27
C LEU A 24 8.24 11.19 9.50
N ILE A 25 9.07 11.01 8.46
CA ILE A 25 10.52 10.81 8.62
C ILE A 25 11.09 11.91 9.53
N PHE A 26 10.77 13.17 9.24
CA PHE A 26 11.16 14.30 10.06
C PHE A 26 10.00 15.29 10.24
N PRO A 27 9.75 15.80 11.45
CA PRO A 27 10.51 15.56 12.69
C PRO A 27 10.03 14.33 13.49
N HIS A 28 8.93 13.67 13.08
CA HIS A 28 8.19 12.75 13.93
C HIS A 28 9.00 11.50 14.31
N HIS A 29 9.36 10.65 13.35
CA HIS A 29 10.10 9.42 13.59
C HIS A 29 11.53 9.69 14.11
N GLU A 30 12.19 10.75 13.64
CA GLU A 30 13.48 11.18 14.20
C GLU A 30 13.36 11.51 15.70
N SER A 31 12.28 12.19 16.10
CA SER A 31 12.02 12.48 17.51
C SER A 31 11.66 11.23 18.30
N GLU A 32 10.91 10.30 17.72
CA GLU A 32 10.58 9.04 18.39
C GLU A 32 11.81 8.18 18.64
N ARG A 33 12.70 8.11 17.66
CA ARG A 33 13.99 7.45 17.79
C ARG A 33 14.82 8.09 18.90
N ALA A 34 14.99 9.41 18.86
CA ALA A 34 15.76 10.12 19.88
C ALA A 34 15.18 9.92 21.30
N GLN A 35 13.85 9.98 21.45
CA GLN A 35 13.18 9.78 22.73
C GLN A 35 13.36 8.36 23.27
N SER A 36 13.15 7.36 22.40
CA SER A 36 13.17 5.95 22.80
C SER A 36 14.60 5.49 23.09
N GLU A 37 15.55 5.77 22.19
CA GLU A 37 16.95 5.36 22.37
C GLU A 37 17.61 6.08 23.55
N ALA A 38 17.27 7.34 23.82
CA ALA A 38 17.78 8.05 25.00
C ALA A 38 17.20 7.51 26.32
N ALA A 39 15.96 7.00 26.30
CA ALA A 39 15.31 6.46 27.49
C ALA A 39 15.76 5.03 27.82
N THR A 40 16.04 4.22 26.80
CA THR A 40 16.34 2.78 26.97
C THR A 40 17.83 2.46 26.85
N GLY A 41 18.61 3.26 26.12
CA GLY A 41 19.99 2.94 25.75
C GLY A 41 20.12 1.85 24.66
N GLU A 42 19.01 1.45 24.03
CA GLU A 42 18.94 0.41 23.01
C GLU A 42 18.43 0.97 21.67
N PRO A 43 18.80 0.37 20.52
CA PRO A 43 18.23 0.75 19.22
C PRO A 43 16.70 0.63 19.23
N PHE A 44 15.98 1.66 18.77
CA PHE A 44 14.52 1.64 18.84
C PHE A 44 13.88 0.77 17.74
N VAL A 45 14.30 0.92 16.47
CA VAL A 45 13.69 0.24 15.32
C VAL A 45 14.76 -0.36 14.43
N ARG A 46 14.58 -1.61 13.98
CA ARG A 46 15.52 -2.28 13.06
C ARG A 46 15.32 -1.84 11.61
N HIS A 47 14.06 -1.74 11.16
CA HIS A 47 13.71 -1.33 9.80
C HIS A 47 12.58 -0.31 9.80
N TRP A 48 12.80 0.81 9.12
CA TRP A 48 11.79 1.85 8.92
C TRP A 48 11.19 1.73 7.52
N MET A 49 9.86 1.80 7.43
CA MET A 49 9.14 1.77 6.15
C MET A 49 8.34 3.06 5.97
N HIS A 50 8.54 3.76 4.85
CA HIS A 50 7.82 5.00 4.58
C HIS A 50 7.07 4.95 3.26
N VAL A 51 5.77 5.25 3.30
CA VAL A 51 4.92 5.32 2.12
C VAL A 51 5.07 6.68 1.41
N GLY A 52 5.00 6.66 0.09
CA GLY A 52 5.02 7.84 -0.76
C GLY A 52 3.78 8.72 -0.58
N MET A 53 3.91 10.01 -0.90
CA MET A 53 2.78 10.94 -0.86
C MET A 53 1.87 10.77 -2.08
N VAL A 54 0.59 10.99 -1.88
CA VAL A 54 -0.39 11.14 -2.95
C VAL A 54 -0.60 12.62 -3.25
N SER A 55 -0.54 13.00 -4.53
CA SER A 55 -0.90 14.33 -5.04
C SER A 55 -2.20 14.29 -5.83
N LEU A 56 -2.80 15.46 -6.09
CA LEU A 56 -3.94 15.64 -6.98
C LEU A 56 -3.60 16.78 -7.94
N GLY A 57 -3.48 16.49 -9.24
CA GLY A 57 -3.10 17.50 -10.23
C GLY A 57 -1.70 18.08 -9.97
N GLY A 58 -0.78 17.24 -9.47
CA GLY A 58 0.59 17.62 -9.11
C GLY A 58 0.72 18.36 -7.77
N VAL A 59 -0.39 18.59 -7.05
CA VAL A 59 -0.40 19.27 -5.76
C VAL A 59 -0.58 18.25 -4.64
N LYS A 60 0.30 18.26 -3.62
CA LYS A 60 0.17 17.39 -2.44
C LYS A 60 -1.26 17.44 -1.88
N MET A 61 -1.86 16.27 -1.65
CA MET A 61 -3.14 16.19 -0.97
C MET A 61 -3.00 16.61 0.50
N SER A 62 -3.84 17.52 0.96
CA SER A 62 -3.90 17.91 2.37
C SER A 62 -5.25 18.51 2.75
N LYS A 63 -5.62 18.37 4.03
CA LYS A 63 -6.87 18.96 4.55
C LYS A 63 -6.88 20.48 4.43
N SER A 64 -5.75 21.15 4.63
CA SER A 64 -5.64 22.61 4.56
C SER A 64 -5.85 23.16 3.15
N LEU A 65 -5.48 22.40 2.11
CA LEU A 65 -5.69 22.77 0.71
C LEU A 65 -7.08 22.40 0.20
N GLY A 66 -7.87 21.63 0.97
CA GLY A 66 -9.22 21.22 0.57
C GLY A 66 -9.27 20.29 -0.64
N ASN A 67 -8.14 19.66 -1.00
CA ASN A 67 -7.98 18.84 -2.20
C ASN A 67 -7.90 17.34 -1.91
N LEU A 68 -8.56 16.89 -0.82
CA LEU A 68 -8.57 15.48 -0.43
C LEU A 68 -9.58 14.69 -1.27
N VAL A 69 -9.15 13.51 -1.72
CA VAL A 69 -10.06 12.47 -2.18
C VAL A 69 -10.33 11.54 -1.00
N PHE A 70 -11.60 11.40 -0.63
CA PHE A 70 -12.00 10.59 0.51
C PHE A 70 -12.39 9.18 0.07
N VAL A 71 -11.81 8.17 0.71
CA VAL A 71 -12.18 6.76 0.49
C VAL A 71 -13.69 6.55 0.70
N SER A 72 -14.31 7.22 1.66
CA SER A 72 -15.76 7.13 1.90
C SER A 72 -16.60 7.65 0.73
N GLU A 73 -16.10 8.59 -0.06
CA GLU A 73 -16.79 9.07 -1.27
C GLU A 73 -16.53 8.11 -2.43
N LEU A 74 -15.29 7.62 -2.59
CA LEU A 74 -14.96 6.60 -3.59
C LEU A 74 -15.84 5.35 -3.43
N LEU A 75 -16.05 4.89 -2.19
CA LEU A 75 -16.85 3.70 -1.90
C LEU A 75 -18.36 3.86 -2.17
N LYS A 76 -18.85 5.07 -2.47
CA LYS A 76 -20.22 5.27 -2.95
C LYS A 76 -20.38 4.96 -4.44
N GLU A 77 -19.28 5.04 -5.18
CA GLU A 77 -19.27 4.92 -6.64
C GLU A 77 -18.54 3.67 -7.12
N TRP A 78 -17.57 3.19 -6.35
CA TRP A 78 -16.65 2.11 -6.71
C TRP A 78 -16.59 1.06 -5.60
N GLU A 79 -16.36 -0.19 -5.99
CA GLU A 79 -16.21 -1.28 -5.04
C GLU A 79 -14.84 -1.26 -4.33
N PRO A 80 -14.73 -1.84 -3.12
CA PRO A 80 -13.50 -1.83 -2.33
C PRO A 80 -12.27 -2.40 -3.07
N ASP A 81 -12.46 -3.46 -3.85
CA ASP A 81 -11.37 -4.10 -4.59
C ASP A 81 -10.83 -3.19 -5.71
N ALA A 82 -11.69 -2.42 -6.38
CA ALA A 82 -11.25 -1.44 -7.37
C ALA A 82 -10.45 -0.30 -6.70
N VAL A 83 -10.90 0.19 -5.55
CA VAL A 83 -10.15 1.22 -4.79
C VAL A 83 -8.78 0.68 -4.35
N ARG A 84 -8.73 -0.56 -3.88
CA ARG A 84 -7.48 -1.24 -3.52
C ARG A 84 -6.55 -1.39 -4.73
N LEU A 85 -7.05 -1.86 -5.87
CA LEU A 85 -6.27 -2.00 -7.11
C LEU A 85 -5.70 -0.67 -7.61
N ALA A 86 -6.47 0.42 -7.50
CA ALA A 86 -6.00 1.76 -7.86
C ALA A 86 -4.77 2.18 -7.02
N ILE A 87 -4.74 1.81 -5.73
CA ILE A 87 -3.62 2.09 -4.83
C ILE A 87 -2.44 1.15 -5.11
N LEU A 88 -2.69 -0.15 -5.24
CA LEU A 88 -1.66 -1.18 -5.46
C LEU A 88 -0.94 -1.04 -6.81
N ALA A 89 -1.52 -0.29 -7.76
CA ALA A 89 -0.88 0.02 -9.04
C ALA A 89 0.39 0.89 -8.90
N HIS A 90 0.68 1.38 -7.70
CA HIS A 90 1.86 2.17 -7.39
C HIS A 90 2.67 1.49 -6.30
N HIS A 91 3.99 1.41 -6.49
CA HIS A 91 4.89 0.90 -5.47
C HIS A 91 4.78 1.76 -4.20
N TYR A 92 4.70 1.16 -3.00
CA TYR A 92 4.34 1.87 -1.78
C TYR A 92 5.26 3.06 -1.46
N ARG A 93 6.55 2.97 -1.83
CA ARG A 93 7.57 4.02 -1.64
C ARG A 93 7.44 5.18 -2.64
N GLY A 94 6.84 4.92 -3.80
CA GLY A 94 6.67 5.90 -4.86
C GLY A 94 5.51 6.82 -4.57
N GLY A 95 5.74 8.13 -4.57
CA GLY A 95 4.62 9.08 -4.64
C GLY A 95 3.93 8.98 -6.00
N PHE A 96 2.62 9.23 -6.03
CA PHE A 96 1.85 9.20 -7.27
C PHE A 96 0.77 10.28 -7.28
N ASP A 97 0.29 10.63 -8.48
CA ASP A 97 -0.81 11.56 -8.67
C ASP A 97 -2.13 10.81 -8.79
N TRP A 98 -3.11 11.22 -7.98
CA TRP A 98 -4.45 10.69 -8.01
C TRP A 98 -5.23 11.26 -9.20
N GLY A 99 -5.22 10.52 -10.29
CA GLY A 99 -5.94 10.86 -11.51
C GLY A 99 -7.37 10.37 -11.55
N ASP A 100 -8.20 11.04 -12.35
CA ASP A 100 -9.55 10.57 -12.71
C ASP A 100 -9.51 9.26 -13.52
N TRP A 101 -8.39 8.94 -14.16
CA TRP A 101 -8.14 7.70 -14.89
C TRP A 101 -7.93 6.47 -14.00
N LEU A 102 -7.58 6.64 -12.71
CA LEU A 102 -7.18 5.52 -11.85
C LEU A 102 -8.35 4.56 -11.57
N MET A 103 -9.51 5.10 -11.21
CA MET A 103 -10.66 4.28 -10.83
C MET A 103 -11.25 3.50 -12.02
N PRO A 104 -11.47 4.11 -13.21
CA PRO A 104 -11.88 3.36 -14.39
C PRO A 104 -10.88 2.26 -14.77
N ALA A 105 -9.57 2.55 -14.74
CA ALA A 105 -8.55 1.54 -15.07
C ALA A 105 -8.52 0.38 -14.07
N ALA A 106 -8.68 0.68 -12.78
CA ALA A 106 -8.72 -0.34 -11.73
C ALA A 106 -9.98 -1.21 -11.83
N ALA A 107 -11.14 -0.62 -12.12
CA ALA A 107 -12.39 -1.36 -12.35
C ALA A 107 -12.29 -2.28 -13.58
N GLU A 108 -11.74 -1.77 -14.69
CA GLU A 108 -11.54 -2.60 -15.89
C GLU A 108 -10.58 -3.77 -15.62
N ARG A 109 -9.49 -3.52 -14.87
CA ARG A 109 -8.57 -4.58 -14.43
C ARG A 109 -9.29 -5.63 -13.60
N LEU A 110 -10.09 -5.20 -12.63
CA LEU A 110 -10.85 -6.09 -11.75
C LEU A 110 -11.82 -6.98 -12.54
N ASP A 111 -12.54 -6.41 -13.51
CA ASP A 111 -13.45 -7.16 -14.38
C ASP A 111 -12.72 -8.21 -15.22
N ARG A 112 -11.53 -7.88 -15.75
CA ARG A 112 -10.69 -8.85 -16.48
C ARG A 112 -10.27 -10.01 -15.58
N TRP A 113 -9.85 -9.73 -14.34
CA TRP A 113 -9.41 -10.78 -13.42
C TRP A 113 -10.57 -11.68 -12.98
N ARG A 114 -11.75 -11.11 -12.75
CA ARG A 114 -12.98 -11.87 -12.51
C ARG A 114 -13.35 -12.76 -13.70
N ALA A 115 -13.24 -12.25 -14.91
CA ALA A 115 -13.53 -13.00 -16.13
C ALA A 115 -12.57 -14.18 -16.34
N ALA A 116 -11.31 -14.03 -15.95
CA ALA A 116 -10.32 -15.12 -15.96
C ALA A 116 -10.66 -16.22 -14.95
N GLY A 117 -11.27 -15.85 -13.82
CA GLY A 117 -11.92 -16.77 -12.90
C GLY A 117 -10.97 -17.48 -11.93
N GLN A 118 -11.40 -18.64 -11.45
CA GLN A 118 -10.75 -19.41 -10.38
C GLN A 118 -9.47 -20.09 -10.88
N GLY A 119 -8.39 -20.04 -10.09
CA GLY A 119 -7.13 -20.69 -10.40
C GLY A 119 -5.95 -20.10 -9.62
N GLU A 120 -4.78 -20.73 -9.78
CA GLU A 120 -3.52 -20.38 -9.11
C GLU A 120 -2.47 -19.79 -10.08
N ALA A 121 -2.89 -19.36 -11.28
CA ALA A 121 -1.95 -18.79 -12.24
C ALA A 121 -1.27 -17.54 -11.67
N ALA A 122 0.03 -17.40 -11.96
CA ALA A 122 0.92 -16.35 -11.45
C ALA A 122 1.12 -16.32 -9.92
N LEU A 123 0.66 -17.33 -9.15
CA LEU A 123 0.76 -17.31 -7.69
C LEU A 123 2.20 -17.16 -7.18
N ASP A 124 3.14 -17.95 -7.71
CA ASP A 124 4.54 -17.88 -7.29
C ASP A 124 5.23 -16.62 -7.81
N ASP A 125 4.87 -16.13 -8.99
CA ASP A 125 5.39 -14.87 -9.53
C ASP A 125 4.94 -13.67 -8.67
N VAL A 126 3.69 -13.68 -8.20
CA VAL A 126 3.19 -12.68 -7.24
C VAL A 126 3.94 -12.76 -5.92
N ARG A 127 4.21 -13.96 -5.38
CA ARG A 127 5.03 -14.10 -4.17
C ARG A 127 6.42 -13.52 -4.35
N ASN A 128 7.08 -13.84 -5.46
CA ASN A 128 8.42 -13.33 -5.77
C ASN A 128 8.42 -11.79 -5.87
N ALA A 129 7.40 -11.19 -6.49
CA ALA A 129 7.26 -9.74 -6.55
C ALA A 129 7.03 -9.12 -5.16
N LEU A 130 6.21 -9.75 -4.31
CA LEU A 130 5.97 -9.26 -2.95
C LEU A 130 7.20 -9.42 -2.04
N ASP A 131 8.00 -10.46 -2.24
CA ASP A 131 9.27 -10.67 -1.53
C ASP A 131 10.32 -9.62 -1.93
N ASP A 132 10.20 -9.00 -3.11
CA ASP A 132 11.02 -7.88 -3.57
C ASP A 132 10.40 -6.53 -3.16
N ASP A 133 10.57 -6.15 -1.90
CA ASP A 133 10.13 -4.85 -1.34
C ASP A 133 8.65 -4.53 -1.55
N LEU A 134 7.77 -5.54 -1.52
CA LEU A 134 6.34 -5.39 -1.80
C LEU A 134 6.09 -4.74 -3.18
N ASP A 135 6.75 -5.22 -4.24
CA ASP A 135 6.57 -4.74 -5.61
C ASP A 135 5.20 -5.11 -6.18
N THR A 136 4.18 -4.37 -5.72
CA THR A 136 2.80 -4.54 -6.15
C THR A 136 2.60 -4.21 -7.63
N PRO A 137 3.26 -3.20 -8.26
CA PRO A 137 3.21 -3.04 -9.71
C PRO A 137 3.58 -4.29 -10.50
N THR A 138 4.69 -4.96 -10.15
CA THR A 138 5.07 -6.22 -10.80
C THR A 138 4.06 -7.33 -10.50
N ALA A 139 3.60 -7.44 -9.24
CA ALA A 139 2.57 -8.41 -8.87
C ALA A 139 1.26 -8.22 -9.69
N LEU A 140 0.82 -6.99 -9.92
CA LEU A 140 -0.35 -6.73 -10.76
C LEU A 140 -0.09 -7.09 -12.23
N ALA A 141 1.10 -6.79 -12.76
CA ALA A 141 1.44 -7.05 -14.16
C ALA A 141 1.44 -8.56 -14.49
N VAL A 142 1.99 -9.40 -13.61
CA VAL A 142 2.00 -10.86 -13.83
C VAL A 142 0.59 -11.47 -13.75
N ILE A 143 -0.30 -10.91 -12.91
CA ILE A 143 -1.70 -11.30 -12.88
C ILE A 143 -2.43 -10.83 -14.15
N ASP A 144 -2.17 -9.59 -14.61
CA ASP A 144 -2.73 -9.06 -15.85
C ASP A 144 -2.39 -9.98 -17.05
N ASP A 145 -1.13 -10.42 -17.16
CA ASP A 145 -0.68 -11.33 -18.22
C ASP A 145 -1.37 -12.70 -18.16
N ALA A 146 -1.47 -13.29 -16.95
CA ALA A 146 -2.15 -14.57 -16.75
C ALA A 146 -3.65 -14.48 -17.07
N ALA A 147 -4.32 -13.42 -16.64
CA ALA A 147 -5.73 -13.17 -16.91
C ALA A 147 -5.99 -12.94 -18.42
N ALA A 148 -5.10 -12.21 -19.11
CA ALA A 148 -5.18 -12.00 -20.56
C ALA A 148 -5.03 -13.30 -21.36
N ALA A 149 -4.28 -14.27 -20.84
CA ALA A 149 -4.17 -15.61 -21.39
C ALA A 149 -5.36 -16.53 -21.04
N GLY A 150 -6.35 -16.04 -20.28
CA GLY A 150 -7.53 -16.80 -19.87
C GLY A 150 -7.28 -17.81 -18.77
N HIS A 151 -6.19 -17.64 -18.00
CA HIS A 151 -5.89 -18.49 -16.85
C HIS A 151 -6.49 -17.89 -15.58
N GLY A 152 -7.11 -18.71 -14.74
CA GLY A 152 -7.70 -18.23 -13.49
C GLY A 152 -6.63 -17.76 -12.49
N VAL A 153 -6.88 -16.59 -11.90
CA VAL A 153 -5.91 -15.83 -11.08
C VAL A 153 -6.36 -15.60 -9.64
N PHE A 154 -7.45 -16.23 -9.22
CA PHE A 154 -8.08 -16.00 -7.92
C PHE A 154 -7.13 -16.08 -6.72
N GLU A 155 -6.30 -17.13 -6.64
CA GLU A 155 -5.38 -17.30 -5.51
C GLU A 155 -4.28 -16.22 -5.51
N ALA A 156 -3.79 -15.84 -6.69
CA ALA A 156 -2.78 -14.80 -6.86
C ALA A 156 -3.33 -13.42 -6.45
N ALA A 157 -4.54 -13.07 -6.89
CA ALA A 157 -5.21 -11.84 -6.48
C ALA A 157 -5.54 -11.82 -4.97
N SER A 158 -5.83 -12.98 -4.37
CA SER A 158 -6.10 -13.11 -2.93
C SER A 158 -4.88 -12.75 -2.07
N LEU A 159 -3.65 -12.99 -2.55
CA LEU A 159 -2.44 -12.53 -1.85
C LEU A 159 -2.36 -11.00 -1.73
N LEU A 160 -3.02 -10.28 -2.64
CA LEU A 160 -3.12 -8.83 -2.62
C LEU A 160 -4.32 -8.32 -1.81
N GLY A 161 -5.08 -9.23 -1.17
CA GLY A 161 -6.27 -8.90 -0.40
C GLY A 161 -7.47 -8.51 -1.26
N LEU A 162 -7.55 -9.03 -2.49
CA LEU A 162 -8.68 -8.86 -3.40
C LEU A 162 -9.56 -10.11 -3.35
N ALA A 163 -10.85 -9.92 -3.22
CA ALA A 163 -11.81 -11.02 -3.09
C ALA A 163 -12.29 -11.55 -4.44
N LEU A 164 -12.19 -10.75 -5.52
CA LEU A 164 -12.69 -11.08 -6.87
C LEU A 164 -14.13 -11.64 -6.88
N THR A 165 -14.96 -11.20 -5.93
CA THR A 165 -16.37 -11.62 -5.81
C THR A 165 -17.24 -11.00 -6.87
#